data_AF-A0A8A1UL64-F1
#
_entry.id   AF-A0A8A1UL64-F1
#
_cell.length_a   1.000
_cell.length_b   1.000
_cell.length_c   1.000
_cell.angle_alpha   90.00
_cell.angle_beta   90.00
_cell.angle_gamma   90.00
#
_symmetry.space_group_name_H-M   'P 1'
#
loop_
_entity.id
_entity.type
_entity.pdbx_description
1 polymer ?
#
loop_
_entity_poly.entity_id
_entity_poly.type
_entity_poly.pdbx_seq_one_letter_code
_entity_poly.pdbx_strand_id
1 'polypeptide(L)' 'MQAQGSTIRRQREESGYGLTAFARHIGISPGWLSRIERGKAKPSPDVLRRIAVALSEEQAARAAITQIARHEAEAPDVR' A
#
# COMPACT_ATOMS: atom_id res chain seq x y z
N MET A 1 -4.50 -11.33 19.07
CA MET A 1 -4.10 -10.18 18.21
C MET A 1 -3.76 -10.68 16.81
N GLN A 2 -4.74 -10.80 15.90
CA GLN A 2 -4.52 -11.22 14.50
C GLN A 2 -4.77 -10.07 13.49
N ALA A 3 -4.57 -8.81 13.93
CA ALA A 3 -4.94 -7.62 13.17
C ALA A 3 -3.95 -7.21 12.07
N GLN A 4 -2.76 -7.83 11.99
CA GLN A 4 -1.69 -7.39 11.08
C GLN A 4 -1.96 -7.79 9.61
N GLY A 5 -2.46 -9.00 9.36
CA GLY A 5 -2.69 -9.49 7.99
C GLY A 5 -3.82 -8.75 7.24
N SER A 6 -4.95 -8.54 7.91
CA SER A 6 -6.09 -7.81 7.32
C SER A 6 -5.76 -6.34 7.08
N THR A 7 -4.92 -5.74 7.91
CA THR A 7 -4.43 -4.37 7.71
C THR A 7 -3.56 -4.27 6.46
N ILE A 8 -2.65 -5.22 6.23
CA ILE A 8 -1.83 -5.28 5.00
C ILE A 8 -2.74 -5.37 3.77
N ARG A 9 -3.75 -6.26 3.82
CA ARG A 9 -4.72 -6.41 2.73
C ARG A 9 -5.44 -5.10 2.43
N ARG A 10 -5.98 -4.45 3.47
CA ARG A 10 -6.72 -3.19 3.32
C ARG A 10 -5.83 -2.10 2.72
N GLN A 11 -4.63 -1.89 3.27
CA GLN A 11 -3.71 -0.88 2.76
C GLN A 11 -3.29 -1.16 1.31
N ARG A 12 -3.07 -2.43 0.95
CA ARG A 12 -2.77 -2.81 -0.44
C ARG A 12 -3.93 -2.47 -1.40
N GLU A 13 -5.16 -2.74 -0.97
CA GLU A 13 -6.37 -2.48 -1.79
C GLU A 13 -6.67 -1.00 -1.90
N GLU A 14 -6.58 -0.27 -0.77
CA GLU A 14 -6.62 1.18 -0.77
C GLU A 14 -5.59 1.72 -1.74
N SER A 15 -4.37 1.18 -1.70
CA SER A 15 -3.22 1.43 -2.59
C SER A 15 -3.45 1.11 -4.08
N GLY A 16 -4.62 0.57 -4.46
CA GLY A 16 -4.95 0.22 -5.85
C GLY A 16 -4.21 -1.02 -6.37
N TYR A 17 -3.40 -1.68 -5.55
CA TYR A 17 -2.67 -2.85 -5.96
C TYR A 17 -3.53 -4.11 -5.89
N GLY A 18 -3.58 -4.84 -7.01
CA GLY A 18 -4.01 -6.24 -7.00
C GLY A 18 -3.02 -7.14 -6.25
N LEU A 19 -3.49 -8.27 -5.73
CA LEU A 19 -2.67 -9.24 -4.98
C LEU A 19 -1.40 -9.64 -5.74
N THR A 20 -1.54 -10.04 -7.01
CA THR A 20 -0.41 -10.50 -7.84
C THR A 20 0.59 -9.38 -8.14
N ALA A 21 0.09 -8.19 -8.45
CA ALA A 21 0.92 -7.03 -8.74
C ALA A 21 1.76 -6.64 -7.53
N PHE A 22 1.13 -6.56 -6.35
CA PHE A 22 1.83 -6.24 -5.11
C PHE A 22 2.85 -7.32 -4.75
N ALA A 23 2.46 -8.61 -4.80
CA ALA A 23 3.36 -9.71 -4.49
C ALA A 23 4.62 -9.67 -5.38
N ARG A 24 4.47 -9.41 -6.67
CA ARG A 24 5.58 -9.24 -7.60
C ARG A 24 6.43 -8.01 -7.25
N HIS A 25 5.80 -6.88 -6.92
CA HIS A 25 6.49 -5.65 -6.53
C HIS A 25 7.37 -5.86 -5.29
N ILE A 26 6.85 -6.53 -4.26
CA ILE A 26 7.61 -6.91 -3.06
C ILE A 26 8.34 -8.25 -3.21
N GLY A 27 8.51 -8.77 -4.44
CA GLY A 27 9.26 -9.98 -4.79
C GLY A 27 8.95 -11.23 -3.94
N ILE A 28 7.67 -11.56 -3.78
CA ILE A 28 7.17 -12.79 -3.18
C ILE A 28 6.08 -13.43 -4.03
N SER A 29 5.67 -14.67 -3.73
CA SER A 29 4.58 -15.31 -4.46
C SER A 29 3.19 -14.78 -4.03
N PRO A 30 2.23 -14.63 -4.96
CA PRO A 30 0.86 -14.18 -4.63
C PRO A 30 0.16 -15.10 -3.64
N GLY A 31 0.38 -16.42 -3.74
CA GLY A 31 -0.17 -17.41 -2.80
C GLY A 31 0.39 -17.25 -1.39
N TRP A 32 1.67 -16.90 -1.25
CA TRP A 32 2.26 -16.65 0.06
C TRP A 32 1.77 -15.33 0.66
N LEU A 33 1.69 -14.26 -0.14
CA LEU A 33 1.05 -13.00 0.27
C LEU A 33 -0.39 -13.22 0.76
N SER A 34 -1.19 -14.00 0.03
CA SER A 34 -2.56 -14.36 0.45
C SER A 34 -2.60 -15.07 1.80
N ARG A 35 -1.62 -15.93 2.10
CA ARG A 35 -1.55 -16.57 3.42
C ARG A 35 -1.17 -15.56 4.51
N ILE A 36 -0.23 -14.66 4.23
CA ILE A 36 0.16 -13.58 5.16
C ILE A 36 -1.04 -12.68 5.48
N GLU A 37 -1.75 -12.21 4.45
CA GLU A 37 -2.94 -11.34 4.60
C GLU A 37 -4.06 -11.98 5.42
N ARG A 38 -4.18 -13.31 5.38
CA ARG A 38 -5.17 -14.06 6.15
C ARG A 38 -4.66 -14.54 7.53
N GLY A 39 -3.45 -14.13 7.93
CA GLY A 39 -2.82 -14.59 9.18
C GLY A 39 -2.41 -16.06 9.18
N LYS A 40 -2.40 -16.73 8.02
CA LYS A 40 -2.07 -18.15 7.84
C LYS A 40 -0.58 -18.41 7.58
N ALA A 41 0.23 -17.35 7.54
CA ALA A 41 1.68 -17.46 7.42
C ALA A 41 2.34 -16.33 8.20
N LYS A 42 3.49 -16.64 8.83
CA LYS A 42 4.32 -15.65 9.52
C LYS A 42 5.45 -15.22 8.56
N PRO A 43 5.42 -13.99 8.01
CA PRO A 43 6.50 -13.49 7.18
C PRO A 43 7.78 -13.27 8.00
N SER A 44 8.92 -13.27 7.33
CA SER A 44 10.18 -12.84 7.94
C SER A 44 10.17 -11.32 8.21
N PRO A 45 11.04 -10.82 9.11
CA PRO A 45 11.20 -9.37 9.31
C PRO A 45 11.55 -8.63 8.02
N ASP A 46 12.30 -9.26 7.12
CA ASP A 46 12.63 -8.72 5.81
C ASP A 46 11.40 -8.48 4.93
N VAL A 47 10.51 -9.47 4.86
CA VAL A 47 9.27 -9.35 4.08
C VAL A 47 8.32 -8.33 4.70
N LEU A 48 8.24 -8.26 6.03
CA LEU A 48 7.48 -7.20 6.70
C LEU A 48 8.02 -5.81 6.36
N ARG A 49 9.34 -5.63 6.34
CA ARG A 49 9.97 -4.36 5.95
C ARG A 49 9.62 -3.99 4.51
N ARG A 50 9.71 -4.94 3.57
CA ARG A 50 9.39 -4.71 2.15
C ARG A 50 7.92 -4.34 1.96
N ILE A 51 7.01 -4.99 2.68
CA ILE A 51 5.58 -4.62 2.70
C ILE A 51 5.40 -3.19 3.22
N ALA A 52 6.02 -2.85 4.36
CA ALA A 52 5.88 -1.54 4.97
C ALA A 52 6.42 -0.41 4.07
N VAL A 53 7.58 -0.61 3.44
CA VAL A 53 8.19 0.35 2.51
C VAL A 53 7.27 0.57 1.30
N ALA A 54 6.86 -0.50 0.63
CA ALA A 54 6.00 -0.40 -0.55
C ALA A 54 4.67 0.32 -0.28
N LEU A 55 4.06 0.09 0.89
CA LEU A 55 2.84 0.79 1.28
C LEU A 55 3.10 2.25 1.63
N SER A 56 4.23 2.57 2.27
CA SER A 56 4.57 3.94 2.65
C SER A 56 4.88 4.82 1.43
N GLU A 57 5.60 4.30 0.44
CA GLU A 57 5.90 4.99 -0.81
C GLU A 57 4.59 5.37 -1.55
N GLU A 58 3.63 4.45 -1.57
CA GLU A 58 2.33 4.69 -2.20
C GLU A 58 1.48 5.71 -1.42
N GLN A 59 1.49 5.67 -0.09
CA GLN A 59 0.83 6.70 0.72
C GLN A 59 1.42 8.09 0.46
N ALA A 60 2.74 8.21 0.34
CA ALA A 60 3.40 9.47 0.02
C ALA A 60 3.01 9.99 -1.37
N ALA A 61 3.00 9.12 -2.39
CA ALA A 61 2.59 9.49 -3.75
C ALA A 61 1.15 10.03 -3.79
N ARG A 62 0.21 9.38 -3.09
CA ARG A 62 -1.19 9.83 -2.99
C ARG A 62 -1.35 11.17 -2.30
N ALA A 63 -0.62 11.39 -1.22
CA ALA A 63 -0.64 12.65 -0.49
C ALA A 63 -0.15 13.80 -1.39
N ALA A 64 0.91 13.57 -2.18
CA ALA A 64 1.44 14.54 -3.12
C ALA A 64 0.43 14.90 -4.23
N ILE A 65 -0.20 13.90 -4.86
CA ILE A 65 -1.24 14.12 -5.88
C ILE A 65 -2.42 14.93 -5.31
N THR A 66 -2.85 14.61 -4.08
CA THR A 66 -3.93 15.33 -3.40
C THR A 66 -3.56 16.80 -3.14
N GLN A 67 -2.30 17.07 -2.79
CA GLN A 67 -1.82 18.43 -2.55
C GLN A 67 -1.78 19.26 -3.84
N ILE A 68 -1.35 18.67 -4.96
CA ILE A 68 -1.37 19.32 -6.28
C ILE A 68 -2.81 19.71 -6.66
N ALA A 69 -3.74 18.76 -6.56
CA ALA A 69 -5.15 18.99 -6.90
C ALA A 69 -5.80 20.10 -6.05
N ARG A 70 -5.39 20.27 -4.80
CA ARG A 70 -5.89 21.36 -3.93
C ARG A 70 -5.34 22.73 -4.34
N HIS A 71 -4.06 22.81 -4.71
CA HIS A 71 -3.43 24.07 -5.09
C HIS A 71 -4.03 24.67 -6.38
N GLU A 72 -4.46 23.85 -7.34
CA GLU A 72 -5.13 24.33 -8.56
C GLU A 72 -6.51 24.94 -8.30
N ALA A 73 -7.21 24.51 -7.24
CA ALA A 73 -8.54 25.00 -6.90
C ALA A 73 -8.53 26.36 -6.17
N GLU A 74 -7.37 26.80 -5.66
CA GLU A 74 -7.20 28.06 -4.92
C GLU A 74 -6.61 29.20 -5.76
N ALA A 75 -6.41 29.01 -7.07
CA ALA A 75 -5.96 30.08 -7.95
C ALA A 75 -7.02 31.22 -7.95
N PRO A 76 -6.66 32.45 -7.57
CA PRO A 76 -7.61 33.55 -7.56
C PRO A 76 -8.08 33.81 -8.98
N ASP A 77 -9.40 34.01 -9.13
CA ASP A 77 -10.04 34.57 -10.32
C ASP A 77 -9.39 35.94 -10.62
N VAL A 78 -8.37 35.93 -11.47
CA VAL A 78 -7.67 37.14 -11.89
C VAL A 78 -8.58 37.83 -12.91
N ARG A 79 -9.31 38.82 -12.40
CA ARG A 79 -10.10 39.77 -13.19
C ARG A 79 -9.24 40.61 -14.11
#